data_AF-Q08JU3-F1
#
_entry.id   AF-Q08JU3-F1
#
_cell.length_a   1.000
_cell.length_b   1.000
_cell.length_c   1.000
_cell.angle_alpha   90.00
_cell.angle_beta   90.00
_cell.angle_gamma   90.00
#
_symmetry.space_group_name_H-M   'P 1'
#
loop_
_entity.id
_entity.type
_entity.pdbx_description
1 polymer ?
#
loop_
_entity_poly.entity_id
_entity_poly.type
_entity_poly.pdbx_seq_one_letter_code
_entity_poly.pdbx_strand_id
1 'polypeptide(L)'
;WKEGSGPVTQWKGTVLDQVPVNPSLYLIKYDGFDCVYGLELHKDERVSALEVLPDRVASSRISDAHLADTMIGKAVEHMFETEDGSKDEWRGMVLARAPIMNTWFYITYEKDPVLYMYQLLDDYKEGDLRIMPDSNDSPPAEREPGEVVDSLVGKQVEYAKEDGSKRTGMVIHQVEAKPSVYFIKFDDDFHIY
;
A
#
# COMPACT_ATOMS: atom_id res chain seq x y z
N TRP A 1 0.97 -20.57 -6.91
CA TRP A 1 -0.38 -20.19 -6.47
C TRP A 1 -1.39 -21.13 -7.07
N LYS A 2 -2.39 -21.58 -6.30
CA LYS A 2 -3.50 -22.38 -6.81
C LYS A 2 -4.81 -21.88 -6.21
N GLU A 3 -5.69 -21.38 -7.05
CA GLU A 3 -7.03 -20.94 -6.64
C GLU A 3 -8.03 -22.10 -6.77
N GLY A 4 -8.54 -22.62 -5.66
CA GLY A 4 -9.49 -23.73 -5.65
C GLY A 4 -9.06 -24.94 -6.49
N SER A 5 -9.89 -25.34 -7.44
CA SER A 5 -9.62 -26.43 -8.39
C SER A 5 -8.90 -25.98 -9.68
N GLY A 6 -8.53 -24.70 -9.77
CA GLY A 6 -7.87 -24.12 -10.94
C GLY A 6 -6.43 -24.61 -11.17
N PRO A 7 -5.82 -24.18 -12.30
CA PRO A 7 -4.44 -24.49 -12.60
C PRO A 7 -3.48 -23.83 -11.60
N VAL A 8 -2.30 -24.43 -11.44
CA VAL A 8 -1.21 -23.82 -10.68
C VAL A 8 -0.55 -22.75 -11.54
N THR A 9 -0.41 -21.55 -11.00
CA THR A 9 0.29 -20.42 -11.62
C THR A 9 1.57 -20.08 -10.86
N GLN A 10 2.61 -19.67 -11.58
CA GLN A 10 3.90 -19.28 -11.02
C GLN A 10 3.98 -17.76 -10.89
N TRP A 11 4.47 -17.29 -9.76
CA TRP A 11 4.56 -15.86 -9.44
C TRP A 11 5.95 -15.57 -8.87
N LYS A 12 6.51 -14.42 -9.23
CA LYS A 12 7.76 -13.88 -8.71
C LYS A 12 7.49 -12.49 -8.16
N GLY A 13 8.16 -12.15 -7.06
CA GLY A 13 8.01 -10.85 -6.44
C GLY A 13 9.08 -10.59 -5.38
N THR A 14 8.99 -9.42 -4.78
CA THR A 14 9.87 -8.96 -3.70
C THR A 14 9.09 -8.91 -2.39
N VAL A 15 9.60 -9.56 -1.35
CA VAL A 15 9.11 -9.39 0.02
C VAL A 15 9.58 -8.02 0.52
N LEU A 16 8.62 -7.17 0.84
CA LEU A 16 8.82 -5.77 1.24
C LEU A 16 9.00 -5.63 2.75
N ASP A 17 8.16 -6.34 3.51
CA ASP A 17 8.10 -6.25 4.96
C ASP A 17 7.48 -7.51 5.58
N GLN A 18 7.76 -7.72 6.87
CA GLN A 18 7.10 -8.71 7.72
C GLN A 18 6.33 -7.97 8.82
N VAL A 19 5.02 -8.19 8.88
CA VAL A 19 4.14 -7.40 9.75
C VAL A 19 4.42 -7.70 11.23
N PRO A 20 4.78 -6.71 12.08
CA PRO A 20 5.17 -6.97 13.47
C PRO A 20 4.07 -7.57 14.34
N VAL A 21 2.81 -7.14 14.13
CA VAL A 21 1.66 -7.64 14.90
C VAL A 21 1.16 -9.00 14.43
N ASN A 22 1.61 -9.47 13.25
CA ASN A 22 1.39 -10.81 12.75
C ASN A 22 2.61 -11.29 11.97
N PRO A 23 3.60 -11.91 12.64
CA PRO A 23 4.83 -12.35 11.99
C PRO A 23 4.65 -13.42 10.90
N SER A 24 3.45 -14.00 10.76
CA SER A 24 3.17 -14.91 9.65
C SER A 24 2.90 -14.17 8.35
N LEU A 25 2.49 -12.90 8.42
CA LEU A 25 2.06 -12.07 7.30
C LEU A 25 3.24 -11.30 6.69
N TYR A 26 3.41 -11.46 5.38
CA TYR A 26 4.41 -10.75 4.59
C TYR A 26 3.73 -9.81 3.60
N LEU A 27 4.30 -8.61 3.43
CA LEU A 27 3.92 -7.68 2.36
C LEU A 27 4.80 -7.95 1.13
N ILE A 28 4.18 -8.08 -0.04
CA ILE A 28 4.83 -8.58 -1.26
C ILE A 28 4.43 -7.70 -2.44
N LYS A 29 5.42 -7.25 -3.21
CA LYS A 29 5.23 -6.66 -4.55
C LYS A 29 5.50 -7.72 -5.60
N TYR A 30 4.48 -8.17 -6.33
CA TYR A 30 4.65 -9.10 -7.43
C TYR A 30 5.11 -8.39 -8.72
N ASP A 31 5.90 -9.10 -9.52
CA ASP A 31 6.43 -8.58 -10.79
C ASP A 31 5.27 -8.33 -11.77
N GLY A 32 5.16 -7.09 -12.28
CA GLY A 32 4.11 -6.70 -13.23
C GLY A 32 2.75 -6.33 -12.62
N PHE A 33 2.64 -6.25 -11.28
CA PHE A 33 1.41 -5.87 -10.58
C PHE A 33 1.66 -4.71 -9.64
N ASP A 34 0.85 -3.67 -9.68
CA ASP A 34 1.11 -2.45 -8.91
C ASP A 34 0.60 -2.50 -7.48
N CYS A 35 -0.34 -3.41 -7.17
CA CYS A 35 -0.82 -3.64 -5.82
C CYS A 35 0.25 -4.27 -4.91
N VAL A 36 0.16 -3.97 -3.62
CA VAL A 36 0.87 -4.66 -2.55
C VAL A 36 -0.03 -5.73 -1.96
N TYR A 37 0.49 -6.94 -1.84
CA TYR A 37 -0.25 -8.10 -1.35
C TYR A 37 0.25 -8.52 0.03
N GLY A 38 -0.69 -8.83 0.93
CA GLY A 38 -0.44 -9.40 2.24
C GLY A 38 -0.78 -10.89 2.26
N LEU A 39 0.22 -11.77 2.39
CA LEU A 39 0.02 -13.22 2.46
C LEU A 39 0.77 -13.86 3.62
N GLU A 40 0.14 -14.85 4.26
CA GLU A 40 0.81 -15.73 5.21
C GLU A 40 1.55 -16.85 4.48
N LEU A 41 2.67 -16.52 3.83
CA LEU A 41 3.37 -17.39 2.86
C LEU A 41 3.64 -18.84 3.30
N HIS A 42 3.83 -19.08 4.60
CA HIS A 42 4.11 -20.41 5.14
C HIS A 42 2.88 -21.15 5.67
N LYS A 43 1.71 -20.50 5.71
CA LYS A 43 0.45 -21.04 6.24
C LYS A 43 -0.65 -21.11 5.18
N ASP A 44 -0.61 -20.26 4.16
CA ASP A 44 -1.60 -20.22 3.10
C ASP A 44 -1.47 -21.45 2.18
N GLU A 45 -2.50 -22.30 2.16
CA GLU A 45 -2.53 -23.55 1.39
C GLU A 45 -2.50 -23.32 -0.14
N ARG A 46 -2.83 -22.10 -0.60
CA ARG A 46 -2.74 -21.72 -2.02
C ARG A 46 -1.31 -21.47 -2.46
N VAL A 47 -0.40 -21.23 -1.52
CA VAL A 47 1.04 -21.06 -1.76
C VAL A 47 1.71 -22.43 -1.75
N SER A 48 2.43 -22.74 -2.82
CA SER A 48 3.15 -23.99 -2.98
C SER A 48 4.50 -23.75 -3.64
N ALA A 49 5.47 -24.62 -3.33
CA ALA A 49 6.84 -24.53 -3.85
C ALA A 49 7.49 -23.15 -3.67
N LEU A 50 7.31 -22.53 -2.49
CA LEU A 50 7.95 -21.26 -2.16
C LEU A 50 9.47 -21.42 -2.17
N GLU A 51 10.15 -20.62 -2.99
CA GLU A 51 11.59 -20.63 -3.17
C GLU A 51 12.14 -19.19 -3.11
N VAL A 52 13.27 -19.01 -2.43
CA VAL A 52 14.00 -17.74 -2.43
C VAL A 52 14.97 -17.74 -3.60
N LEU A 53 14.79 -16.81 -4.52
CA LEU A 53 15.65 -16.67 -5.69
C LEU A 53 17.00 -16.04 -5.31
N PRO A 54 18.09 -16.37 -6.04
CA PRO A 54 19.42 -15.80 -5.78
C PRO A 54 19.55 -14.33 -6.24
N ASP A 55 18.59 -13.83 -7.01
CA ASP A 55 18.57 -12.46 -7.51
C ASP A 55 18.54 -11.45 -6.35
N ARG A 56 19.30 -10.38 -6.48
CA ARG A 56 19.22 -9.24 -5.55
C ARG A 56 18.24 -8.22 -6.08
N VAL A 57 17.45 -7.63 -5.18
CA VAL A 57 16.62 -6.47 -5.51
C VAL A 57 17.55 -5.33 -5.93
N ALA A 58 17.27 -4.76 -7.11
CA ALA A 58 18.04 -3.63 -7.62
C ALA A 58 17.89 -2.44 -6.67
N SER A 59 19.01 -1.92 -6.17
CA SER A 59 19.04 -0.69 -5.40
C SER A 59 19.45 0.45 -6.31
N SER A 60 18.49 1.32 -6.63
CA SER A 60 18.72 2.53 -7.40
C SER A 60 18.82 3.73 -6.45
N ARG A 61 19.56 4.77 -6.82
CA ARG A 61 19.56 6.02 -6.04
C ARG A 61 18.33 6.83 -6.40
N ILE A 62 17.70 7.42 -5.38
CA ILE A 62 16.61 8.39 -5.58
C ILE A 62 17.19 9.59 -6.33
N SER A 63 16.53 10.01 -7.40
CA SER A 63 16.98 11.11 -8.26
C SER A 63 16.82 12.48 -7.61
N ASP A 64 15.68 12.72 -6.95
CA ASP A 64 15.40 13.93 -6.18
C ASP A 64 14.83 13.55 -4.80
N ALA A 65 15.70 13.55 -3.80
CA ALA A 65 15.32 13.19 -2.43
C ALA A 65 14.40 14.23 -1.78
N HIS A 66 14.55 15.51 -2.12
CA HIS A 66 13.71 16.58 -1.56
C HIS A 66 12.30 16.47 -2.10
N LEU A 67 12.13 16.28 -3.41
CA LEU A 67 10.82 16.04 -4.02
C LEU A 67 10.19 14.77 -3.44
N ALA A 68 10.96 13.68 -3.34
CA ALA A 68 10.48 12.43 -2.75
C ALA A 68 9.91 12.64 -1.33
N ASP A 69 10.61 13.36 -0.47
CA ASP A 69 10.15 13.64 0.89
C ASP A 69 8.95 14.62 0.90
N THR A 70 8.89 15.57 -0.05
CA THR A 70 7.79 16.55 -0.17
C THR A 70 6.46 15.91 -0.56
N MET A 71 6.50 14.83 -1.34
CA MET A 71 5.30 14.12 -1.81
C MET A 71 4.58 13.36 -0.69
N ILE A 72 5.31 12.93 0.34
CA ILE A 72 4.78 12.07 1.40
C ILE A 72 3.67 12.80 2.18
N GLY A 73 2.54 12.12 2.36
CA GLY A 73 1.35 12.64 3.04
C GLY A 73 0.49 13.57 2.19
N LYS A 74 0.91 13.90 0.96
CA LYS A 74 0.17 14.80 0.08
C LYS A 74 -0.94 14.07 -0.66
N ALA A 75 -2.05 14.78 -0.86
CA ALA A 75 -3.04 14.40 -1.84
C ALA A 75 -2.47 14.63 -3.25
N VAL A 76 -2.80 13.74 -4.17
CA VAL A 76 -2.33 13.76 -5.55
C VAL A 76 -3.46 13.43 -6.50
N GLU A 77 -3.32 13.86 -7.75
CA GLU A 77 -4.06 13.31 -8.88
C GLU A 77 -3.06 12.57 -9.76
N HIS A 78 -3.34 11.29 -10.00
CA HIS A 78 -2.52 10.40 -10.80
C HIS A 78 -3.27 10.05 -12.07
N MET A 79 -2.64 10.29 -13.22
CA MET A 79 -3.22 10.06 -14.53
C MET A 79 -2.82 8.68 -15.05
N PHE A 80 -3.80 7.93 -15.55
CA PHE A 80 -3.59 6.63 -16.17
C PHE A 80 -4.11 6.64 -17.60
N GLU A 81 -3.37 6.02 -18.51
CA GLU A 81 -3.82 5.82 -19.89
C GLU A 81 -4.79 4.63 -19.96
N THR A 82 -5.96 4.83 -20.56
CA THR A 82 -6.96 3.79 -20.79
C THR A 82 -6.70 3.05 -22.12
N GLU A 83 -7.38 1.93 -22.34
CA GLU A 83 -7.18 1.10 -23.56
C GLU A 83 -7.42 1.86 -24.87
N ASP A 84 -8.25 2.91 -24.85
CA ASP A 84 -8.55 3.78 -25.99
C ASP A 84 -7.59 4.98 -26.12
N GLY A 85 -6.57 5.08 -25.26
CA GLY A 85 -5.56 6.15 -25.24
C GLY A 85 -6.02 7.44 -24.57
N SER A 86 -7.21 7.45 -23.95
CA SER A 86 -7.65 8.57 -23.11
C SER A 86 -6.92 8.55 -21.76
N LYS A 87 -6.94 9.67 -21.02
CA LYS A 87 -6.39 9.73 -19.66
C LYS A 87 -7.51 9.78 -18.63
N ASP A 88 -7.48 8.87 -17.67
CA ASP A 88 -8.34 8.90 -16.49
C ASP A 88 -7.56 9.42 -15.28
N GLU A 89 -8.22 10.24 -14.46
CA GLU A 89 -7.60 10.90 -13.31
C GLU A 89 -8.09 10.27 -12.01
N TRP A 90 -7.13 9.84 -11.20
CA TRP A 90 -7.36 9.15 -9.94
C TRP A 90 -6.82 9.98 -8.78
N ARG A 91 -7.74 10.46 -7.95
CA ARG A 91 -7.39 11.17 -6.72
C ARG A 91 -6.94 10.18 -5.66
N GLY A 92 -5.79 10.46 -5.05
CA GLY A 92 -5.16 9.59 -4.07
C GLY A 92 -4.27 10.32 -3.09
N MET A 93 -3.49 9.55 -2.33
CA MET A 93 -2.57 10.06 -1.33
C MET A 93 -1.29 9.24 -1.30
N VAL A 94 -0.14 9.93 -1.35
CA VAL A 94 1.16 9.28 -1.15
C VAL A 94 1.35 9.04 0.35
N LEU A 95 1.56 7.78 0.72
CA LEU A 95 1.53 7.33 2.11
C LEU A 95 2.92 7.32 2.74
N ALA A 96 3.89 6.74 2.03
CA ALA A 96 5.28 6.60 2.48
C ALA A 96 6.18 6.21 1.30
N ARG A 97 7.50 6.21 1.52
CA ARG A 97 8.42 5.47 0.65
C ARG A 97 8.30 3.98 0.92
N ALA A 98 8.35 3.16 -0.13
CA ALA A 98 8.33 1.73 0.03
C ALA A 98 9.64 1.22 0.67
N PRO A 99 9.57 0.23 1.56
CA PRO A 99 10.76 -0.43 2.09
C PRO A 99 11.44 -1.25 0.99
N ILE A 100 12.76 -1.42 1.09
CA ILE A 100 13.61 -2.18 0.16
C ILE A 100 13.73 -1.54 -1.24
N MET A 101 12.60 -1.29 -1.92
CA MET A 101 12.51 -0.66 -3.25
C MET A 101 12.45 0.87 -3.12
N ASN A 102 13.57 1.48 -2.76
CA ASN A 102 13.66 2.89 -2.35
C ASN A 102 13.23 3.96 -3.39
N THR A 103 13.11 3.62 -4.67
CA THR A 103 12.56 4.52 -5.71
C THR A 103 11.04 4.43 -5.87
N TRP A 104 10.38 3.56 -5.09
CA TRP A 104 8.94 3.32 -5.13
C TRP A 104 8.26 3.94 -3.91
N PHE A 105 7.00 4.30 -4.08
CA PHE A 105 6.17 4.95 -3.08
C PHE A 105 4.90 4.16 -2.85
N TYR A 106 4.49 4.07 -1.59
CA TYR A 106 3.15 3.63 -1.24
C TYR A 106 2.14 4.74 -1.55
N ILE A 107 1.05 4.37 -2.22
CA ILE A 107 -0.06 5.26 -2.58
C ILE A 107 -1.38 4.49 -2.51
N THR A 108 -2.46 5.19 -2.21
CA THR A 108 -3.82 4.66 -2.27
C THR A 108 -4.74 5.67 -2.95
N TYR A 109 -5.91 5.23 -3.42
CA TYR A 109 -6.85 6.06 -4.18
C TYR A 109 -8.22 6.10 -3.53
N GLU A 110 -8.94 7.22 -3.69
CA GLU A 110 -10.28 7.39 -3.09
C GLU A 110 -11.30 6.39 -3.66
N LYS A 111 -11.20 6.06 -4.94
CA LYS A 111 -12.10 5.12 -5.64
C LYS A 111 -11.73 3.65 -5.40
N ASP A 112 -10.47 3.38 -5.04
CA ASP A 112 -9.97 2.02 -4.75
C ASP A 112 -8.97 2.09 -3.58
N PRO A 113 -9.46 1.97 -2.34
CA PRO A 113 -8.67 2.20 -1.13
C PRO A 113 -7.85 0.96 -0.78
N VAL A 114 -7.01 0.52 -1.71
CA VAL A 114 -5.98 -0.51 -1.47
C VAL A 114 -4.58 0.09 -1.60
N LEU A 115 -3.58 -0.63 -1.11
CA LEU A 115 -2.18 -0.22 -1.13
C LEU A 115 -1.54 -0.54 -2.48
N TYR A 116 -1.12 0.50 -3.19
CA TYR A 116 -0.35 0.42 -4.42
C TYR A 116 1.09 0.86 -4.21
N MET A 117 1.96 0.47 -5.15
CA MET A 117 3.33 0.92 -5.27
C MET A 117 3.64 1.37 -6.70
N TYR A 118 4.12 2.61 -6.84
CA TYR A 118 4.60 3.16 -8.12
C TYR A 118 5.90 3.95 -7.95
N GLN A 119 6.62 4.17 -9.07
CA GLN A 119 7.78 5.05 -9.13
C GLN A 119 7.37 6.51 -9.38
N LEU A 120 6.62 7.09 -8.43
CA LEU A 120 5.93 8.38 -8.57
C LEU A 120 6.80 9.59 -8.99
N LEU A 121 8.12 9.51 -8.81
CA LEU A 121 9.03 10.55 -9.31
C LEU A 121 9.12 10.57 -10.83
N ASP A 122 8.94 9.43 -11.49
CA ASP A 122 8.95 9.31 -12.94
C ASP A 122 7.61 9.82 -13.49
N ASP A 123 6.49 9.42 -12.89
CA ASP A 123 5.15 9.96 -13.21
C ASP A 123 5.09 11.49 -13.04
N TYR A 124 5.71 12.04 -11.99
CA TYR A 124 5.81 13.49 -11.80
C TYR A 124 6.61 14.20 -12.92
N LYS A 125 7.70 13.60 -13.39
CA LYS A 125 8.52 14.17 -14.47
C LYS A 125 7.80 14.12 -15.82
N GLU A 126 7.04 13.06 -16.05
CA GLU A 126 6.25 12.86 -17.27
C GLU A 126 4.98 13.72 -17.28
N GLY A 127 4.64 14.31 -16.13
CA GLY A 127 3.48 15.17 -15.96
C GLY A 127 2.20 14.39 -15.68
N ASP A 128 2.32 13.09 -15.38
CA ASP A 128 1.23 12.17 -15.06
C ASP A 128 0.85 12.16 -13.57
N LEU A 129 1.59 12.88 -12.74
CA LEU A 129 1.28 13.05 -11.32
C LEU A 129 1.29 14.52 -10.91
N ARG A 130 0.15 14.99 -10.38
CA ARG A 130 0.00 16.34 -9.82
C ARG A 130 -0.14 16.30 -8.31
N ILE A 131 0.75 17.01 -7.61
CA ILE A 131 0.63 17.21 -6.16
C ILE A 131 -0.40 18.31 -5.90
N MET A 132 -1.41 17.99 -5.10
CA MET A 132 -2.45 18.94 -4.76
C MET A 132 -1.96 19.90 -3.67
N PRO A 133 -2.33 21.19 -3.74
CA PRO A 133 -2.06 22.11 -2.63
C PRO A 133 -2.76 21.59 -1.37
N ASP A 134 -2.07 21.64 -0.23
CA ASP A 134 -2.67 21.24 1.03
C ASP A 134 -3.88 22.14 1.31
N SER A 135 -5.07 21.56 1.51
CA SER A 135 -6.18 22.28 2.14
C SER A 135 -5.95 22.50 3.65
N ASN A 136 -4.81 22.02 4.17
CA ASN A 136 -4.43 22.01 5.59
C ASN A 136 -3.43 23.13 5.96
N ASP A 137 -3.68 24.37 5.52
CA ASP A 137 -3.18 25.55 6.25
C ASP A 137 -3.91 25.77 7.59
N SER A 138 -4.83 24.87 7.95
CA SER A 138 -5.26 24.75 9.33
C SER A 138 -4.16 23.99 10.08
N PRO A 139 -3.55 24.57 11.15
CA PRO A 139 -2.74 23.76 12.06
C PRO A 139 -3.56 22.53 12.47
N PRO A 140 -2.94 21.36 12.70
CA PRO A 140 -3.66 20.24 13.29
C PRO A 140 -4.40 20.81 14.50
N ALA A 141 -5.73 20.66 14.53
CA ALA A 141 -6.57 21.17 15.62
C ALA A 141 -5.82 20.90 16.92
N GLU A 142 -5.50 21.96 17.67
CA GLU A 142 -4.64 21.89 18.85
C GLU A 142 -5.10 20.69 19.68
N ARG A 143 -4.34 19.59 19.61
CA ARG A 143 -4.63 18.42 20.44
C ARG A 143 -4.51 18.92 21.87
N GLU A 144 -5.49 18.65 22.71
CA GLU A 144 -5.38 19.00 24.11
C GLU A 144 -4.07 18.41 24.65
N PRO A 145 -3.24 19.21 25.36
CA PRO A 145 -1.95 18.73 25.86
C PRO A 145 -2.19 17.57 26.83
N GLY A 146 -2.05 16.34 26.34
CA GLY A 146 -2.31 15.10 27.08
C GLY A 146 -3.12 14.03 26.32
N GLU A 147 -3.74 14.35 25.18
CA GLU A 147 -4.51 13.37 24.40
C GLU A 147 -3.57 12.46 23.58
N VAL A 148 -3.15 11.34 24.19
CA VAL A 148 -2.50 10.25 23.50
C VAL A 148 -3.59 9.42 22.84
N VAL A 149 -3.84 9.63 21.54
CA VAL A 149 -4.62 8.66 20.77
C VAL A 149 -3.73 7.42 20.64
N ASP A 150 -4.02 6.41 21.47
CA ASP A 150 -3.34 5.12 21.40
C ASP A 150 -3.41 4.58 19.97
N SER A 151 -2.27 4.12 19.46
CA SER A 151 -2.19 3.52 18.13
C SER A 151 -3.15 2.32 18.04
N LEU A 152 -3.95 2.27 16.98
CA LEU A 152 -4.88 1.16 16.73
C LEU A 152 -4.17 -0.10 16.19
N VAL A 153 -2.86 -0.06 15.98
CA VAL A 153 -2.07 -1.18 15.44
C VAL A 153 -2.21 -2.42 16.34
N GLY A 154 -2.50 -3.57 15.73
CA GLY A 154 -2.75 -4.85 16.39
C GLY A 154 -4.19 -5.04 16.88
N LYS A 155 -5.07 -4.04 16.76
CA LYS A 155 -6.49 -4.18 17.08
C LYS A 155 -7.22 -4.94 15.97
N GLN A 156 -8.17 -5.78 16.37
CA GLN A 156 -9.14 -6.40 15.47
C GLN A 156 -10.20 -5.39 15.05
N VAL A 157 -10.62 -5.46 13.80
CA VAL A 157 -11.67 -4.62 13.22
C VAL A 157 -12.75 -5.49 12.62
N GLU A 158 -13.98 -5.00 12.68
CA GLU A 158 -15.15 -5.65 12.08
C GLU A 158 -15.96 -4.59 11.33
N TYR A 159 -16.39 -4.93 10.12
CA TYR A 159 -17.27 -4.09 9.29
C TYR A 159 -18.45 -4.92 8.81
N ALA A 160 -19.66 -4.38 8.93
CA ALA A 160 -20.87 -5.01 8.42
C ALA A 160 -21.05 -4.67 6.92
N LYS A 161 -21.01 -5.69 6.07
CA LYS A 161 -21.32 -5.61 4.64
C LYS A 161 -22.82 -5.32 4.45
N GLU A 162 -23.19 -4.81 3.28
CA GLU A 162 -24.59 -4.48 2.95
C GLU A 162 -25.53 -5.69 3.04
N ASP A 163 -25.00 -6.88 2.77
CA ASP A 163 -25.71 -8.17 2.89
C ASP A 163 -25.89 -8.65 4.35
N GLY A 164 -25.41 -7.88 5.33
CA GLY A 164 -25.47 -8.19 6.75
C GLY A 164 -24.36 -9.14 7.23
N SER A 165 -23.50 -9.64 6.33
CA SER A 165 -22.32 -10.40 6.73
C SER A 165 -21.26 -9.47 7.34
N LYS A 166 -20.38 -10.04 8.18
CA LYS A 166 -19.31 -9.29 8.84
C LYS A 166 -17.98 -9.61 8.17
N ARG A 167 -17.20 -8.58 7.86
CA ARG A 167 -15.79 -8.70 7.45
C ARG A 167 -14.92 -8.42 8.66
N THR A 168 -14.05 -9.36 9.00
CA THR A 168 -13.08 -9.22 10.09
C THR A 168 -11.67 -9.00 9.54
N GLY A 169 -10.86 -8.30 10.30
CA GLY A 169 -9.47 -8.04 9.95
C GLY A 169 -8.70 -7.42 11.10
N MET A 170 -7.49 -6.97 10.79
CA MET A 170 -6.58 -6.41 11.78
C MET A 170 -5.90 -5.15 11.24
N VAL A 171 -5.74 -4.16 12.10
CA VAL A 171 -4.90 -2.99 11.82
C VAL A 171 -3.44 -3.41 11.91
N ILE A 172 -2.69 -3.29 10.81
CA ILE A 172 -1.31 -3.79 10.72
C ILE A 172 -0.25 -2.70 10.72
N HIS A 173 -0.61 -1.46 10.38
CA HIS A 173 0.33 -0.34 10.31
C HIS A 173 -0.40 1.00 10.50
N GLN A 174 0.31 2.00 11.01
CA GLN A 174 -0.15 3.39 11.10
C GLN A 174 0.77 4.26 10.25
N VAL A 175 0.21 5.07 9.34
CA VAL A 175 1.00 5.89 8.43
C VAL A 175 1.62 7.06 9.18
N GLU A 176 2.95 7.14 9.21
CA GLU A 176 3.69 8.17 9.97
C GLU A 176 3.33 9.60 9.56
N ALA A 177 3.26 9.86 8.26
CA ALA A 177 2.96 11.19 7.72
C ALA A 177 1.50 11.61 7.90
N LYS A 178 0.60 10.65 8.15
CA LYS A 178 -0.82 10.91 8.42
C LYS A 178 -1.34 9.93 9.47
N PRO A 179 -1.16 10.22 10.78
CA PRO A 179 -1.48 9.28 11.87
C PRO A 179 -2.95 8.85 11.99
N SER A 180 -3.86 9.49 11.25
CA SER A 180 -5.26 9.07 11.13
C SER A 180 -5.50 7.98 10.07
N VAL A 181 -4.49 7.65 9.27
CA VAL A 181 -4.54 6.63 8.21
C VAL A 181 -3.82 5.38 8.69
N TYR A 182 -4.45 4.24 8.44
CA TYR A 182 -4.00 2.93 8.89
C TYR A 182 -4.07 1.93 7.75
N PHE A 183 -3.19 0.93 7.79
CA PHE A 183 -3.32 -0.25 6.95
C PHE A 183 -4.09 -1.33 7.68
N ILE A 184 -5.04 -1.94 7.00
CA ILE A 184 -5.91 -3.00 7.48
C ILE A 184 -5.76 -4.21 6.56
N LYS A 185 -5.48 -5.36 7.17
CA LYS A 185 -5.54 -6.65 6.49
C LYS A 185 -6.82 -7.37 6.90
N PHE A 186 -7.74 -7.56 5.96
CA PHE A 186 -8.93 -8.39 6.16
C PHE A 186 -8.61 -9.88 5.97
N ASP A 187 -9.35 -10.73 6.67
CA ASP A 187 -9.08 -12.18 6.69
C ASP A 187 -9.43 -12.88 5.38
N ASP A 188 -10.42 -12.35 4.65
CA ASP A 188 -11.00 -12.93 3.43
C ASP A 188 -10.31 -12.51 2.13
N ASP A 189 -9.25 -11.71 2.21
CA ASP A 189 -8.60 -11.07 1.05
C ASP A 189 -7.09 -10.97 1.24
N PHE A 190 -6.36 -10.83 0.15
CA PHE A 190 -4.91 -10.65 0.12
C PHE A 190 -4.48 -9.21 -0.12
N HIS A 191 -5.39 -8.28 -0.43
CA HIS A 191 -5.06 -6.86 -0.51
C HIS A 191 -4.82 -6.24 0.86
N ILE A 192 -4.05 -5.16 0.89
CA ILE A 192 -3.90 -4.26 2.03
C ILE A 192 -4.80 -3.05 1.77
N TYR A 193 -5.68 -2.74 2.73
CA TYR A 193 -6.58 -1.58 2.69
C TYR A 193 -6.05 -0.46 3.57
#